data_AF-A0A9E1RVU9-F1
#
_entry.id   AF-A0A9E1RVU9-F1
#
_cell.length_a   1.000
_cell.length_b   1.000
_cell.length_c   1.000
_cell.angle_alpha   90.00
_cell.angle_beta   90.00
_cell.angle_gamma   90.00
#
_symmetry.space_group_name_H-M   'P 1'
#
loop_
_entity.id
_entity.type
_entity.pdbx_description
1 polymer ?
#
loop_
_entity_poly.entity_id
_entity_poly.type
_entity_poly.pdbx_seq_one_letter_code
_entity_poly.pdbx_strand_id
1 'polypeptide(L)'
;MNKLRNLTIVIAAIAMGSTASAASERLFVPMGGENSVLVVDAGKNAVVDRFGDIPNTHGLAMAAGYLVAGEYAEREKGAAPAKPEEMTQDEHAAHHAGATPKTDAVEQSISFLTLFRPDDGAIVQRIEVPGAVHHVAITPDSKFAIATHPNGGGVSIVDLQKRAFVMKLATGEFPNYVVATRNSGKIFVSNAGDDTISEIAVGDWRVERKISVGSSPEHMILSPDEEYLYVNNVDGGSVSVVSTEAGEVVQTHQIGGALHGIDLSGDGETLFVSATERDQVLALDAASGRVLAEYNMPSPYHLVSAQDTGTLYVTSIDVPEIWVFGQTDLSLQERIEIGGKGHQLVLERR
;
A
#
# COMPACT_ATOMS: atom_id res chain seq x y z
N MET A 1 2.54 69.95 51.13
CA MET A 1 2.55 69.77 49.67
C MET A 1 3.29 68.47 49.35
N ASN A 2 2.72 67.68 48.44
CA ASN A 2 3.19 66.39 47.89
C ASN A 2 3.19 65.14 48.80
N LYS A 3 2.09 64.38 48.74
CA LYS A 3 2.13 62.92 48.89
C LYS A 3 1.74 62.30 47.54
N LEU A 4 2.70 61.58 46.96
CA LEU A 4 2.61 60.88 45.68
C LEU A 4 1.52 59.78 45.73
N ARG A 5 0.76 59.67 44.63
CA ARG A 5 -0.13 58.55 44.30
C ARG A 5 0.73 57.37 43.82
N ASN A 6 0.61 56.21 44.45
CA ASN A 6 1.12 54.96 43.90
C ASN A 6 0.14 54.44 42.84
N LEU A 7 0.61 54.37 41.60
CA LEU A 7 -0.09 53.80 40.45
C LEU A 7 0.28 52.31 40.37
N THR A 8 -0.67 51.42 40.66
CA THR A 8 -0.50 49.97 40.44
C THR A 8 -0.69 49.71 38.94
N ILE A 9 0.40 49.39 38.25
CA ILE A 9 0.37 48.91 36.85
C ILE A 9 0.08 47.40 36.91
N VAL A 10 -1.09 47.00 36.40
CA VAL A 10 -1.40 45.59 36.12
C VAL A 10 -0.84 45.27 34.74
N ILE A 11 0.21 44.47 34.68
CA ILE A 11 0.72 43.90 33.42
C ILE A 11 -0.12 42.66 33.12
N ALA A 12 -1.01 42.76 32.13
CA ALA A 12 -1.69 41.61 31.56
C ALA A 12 -0.70 40.86 30.65
N ALA A 13 -0.23 39.70 31.11
CA ALA A 13 0.53 38.78 30.26
C ALA A 13 -0.44 38.11 29.28
N ILE A 14 -0.42 38.54 28.02
CA ILE A 14 -1.07 37.82 26.92
C ILE A 14 -0.18 36.61 26.63
N ALA A 15 -0.57 35.44 27.14
CA ALA A 15 -0.01 34.18 26.70
C ALA A 15 -0.47 33.93 25.26
N MET A 16 0.38 34.27 24.29
CA MET A 16 0.24 33.76 22.93
C MET A 16 0.55 32.26 22.99
N GLY A 17 -0.49 31.44 23.14
CA GLY A 17 -0.40 30.01 22.92
C GLY A 17 -0.04 29.78 21.46
N SER A 18 1.19 29.35 21.20
CA SER A 18 1.56 28.77 19.92
C SER A 18 0.80 27.46 19.78
N THR A 19 -0.35 27.48 19.10
CA THR A 19 -0.90 26.27 18.50
C THR A 19 0.07 25.90 17.39
N ALA A 20 1.04 25.04 17.67
CA ALA A 20 1.69 24.30 16.61
C ALA A 20 0.54 23.61 15.85
N SER A 21 0.29 24.04 14.62
CA SER A 21 -0.58 23.28 13.73
C SER A 21 0.03 21.89 13.70
N ALA A 22 -0.66 20.89 14.25
CA ALA A 22 -0.34 19.52 13.92
C ALA A 22 -0.41 19.49 12.40
N ALA A 23 0.72 19.34 11.73
CA ALA A 23 0.70 19.27 10.28
C ALA A 23 -0.18 18.06 9.95
N SER A 24 -1.15 18.25 9.06
CA SER A 24 -2.10 17.21 8.69
C SER A 24 -1.40 15.98 8.11
N GLU A 25 -2.00 14.80 8.29
CA GLU A 25 -1.51 13.58 7.65
C GLU A 25 -1.61 13.72 6.11
N ARG A 26 -0.67 13.12 5.39
CA ARG A 26 -0.68 13.10 3.93
C ARG A 26 -0.95 11.69 3.42
N LEU A 27 -1.80 11.58 2.41
CA LEU A 27 -2.01 10.37 1.64
C LEU A 27 -1.39 10.57 0.26
N PHE A 28 -0.65 9.58 -0.20
CA PHE A 28 -0.10 9.53 -1.54
C PHE A 28 -0.84 8.48 -2.36
N VAL A 29 -1.29 8.88 -3.56
CA VAL A 29 -2.13 8.04 -4.43
C VAL A 29 -1.43 7.90 -5.78
N PRO A 30 -0.97 6.70 -6.18
CA PRO A 30 -0.40 6.50 -7.49
C PRO A 30 -1.49 6.57 -8.56
N MET A 31 -1.26 7.41 -9.57
CA MET A 31 -2.15 7.65 -10.70
C MET A 31 -1.45 7.16 -11.98
N GLY A 32 -1.42 5.84 -12.17
CA GLY A 32 -0.62 5.19 -13.20
C GLY A 32 -0.91 5.67 -14.63
N GLY A 33 -2.19 5.82 -14.99
CA GLY A 33 -2.58 6.35 -16.32
C GLY A 33 -2.16 7.81 -16.53
N GLU A 34 -1.94 8.56 -15.45
CA GLU A 34 -1.58 9.97 -15.47
C GLU A 34 -0.08 10.21 -15.20
N ASN A 35 0.73 9.14 -15.09
CA ASN A 35 2.17 9.21 -14.84
C ASN A 35 2.54 10.11 -13.65
N SER A 36 1.76 10.03 -12.57
CA SER A 36 1.92 10.91 -11.41
C SER A 36 1.51 10.25 -10.10
N VAL A 37 1.86 10.91 -9.00
CA VAL A 37 1.40 10.58 -7.65
C VAL A 37 0.68 11.81 -7.08
N LEU A 38 -0.57 11.64 -6.67
CA LEU A 38 -1.34 12.68 -5.98
C LEU A 38 -0.94 12.77 -4.51
N VAL A 39 -1.04 13.99 -3.97
CA VAL A 39 -0.89 14.26 -2.54
C VAL A 39 -2.22 14.78 -2.03
N VAL A 40 -2.83 14.04 -1.11
CA VAL A 40 -4.05 14.42 -0.40
C VAL A 40 -3.66 14.80 1.02
N ASP A 41 -4.15 15.95 1.46
CA ASP A 41 -4.04 16.40 2.84
C ASP A 41 -5.27 15.94 3.60
N ALA A 42 -5.09 14.96 4.49
CA ALA A 42 -6.16 14.34 5.25
C ALA A 42 -6.83 15.32 6.24
N GLY A 43 -6.12 16.33 6.72
CA GLY A 43 -6.71 17.35 7.60
C GLY A 43 -7.56 18.37 6.85
N LYS A 44 -7.37 18.50 5.54
CA LYS A 44 -8.15 19.38 4.65
C LYS A 44 -9.15 18.62 3.79
N ASN A 45 -9.09 17.29 3.78
CA ASN A 45 -9.86 16.41 2.90
C ASN A 45 -9.81 16.84 1.44
N ALA A 46 -8.61 17.18 0.97
CA ALA A 46 -8.43 17.74 -0.36
C ALA A 46 -7.10 17.31 -0.98
N VAL A 47 -7.10 17.14 -2.30
CA VAL A 47 -5.87 17.09 -3.10
C VAL A 47 -5.16 18.44 -2.97
N VAL A 48 -3.89 18.41 -2.54
CA VAL A 48 -3.06 19.60 -2.32
C VAL A 48 -1.89 19.69 -3.28
N ASP A 49 -1.47 18.57 -3.87
CA ASP A 49 -0.37 18.54 -4.84
C ASP A 49 -0.47 17.33 -5.78
N ARG A 50 0.33 17.35 -6.85
CA ARG A 50 0.51 16.27 -7.81
C ARG A 50 1.95 16.24 -8.29
N PHE A 51 2.64 15.15 -8.02
CA PHE A 51 4.01 14.92 -8.49
C PHE A 51 3.99 14.23 -9.84
N GLY A 52 4.42 14.93 -10.90
CA GLY A 52 4.53 14.38 -12.25
C GLY A 52 5.86 13.67 -12.52
N ASP A 53 6.03 13.19 -13.76
CA ASP A 53 7.22 12.47 -14.23
C ASP A 53 7.51 11.15 -13.49
N ILE A 54 6.46 10.52 -12.96
CA ILE A 54 6.53 9.20 -12.30
C ILE A 54 5.74 8.21 -13.16
N PRO A 55 6.38 7.69 -14.24
CA PRO A 55 5.69 6.97 -15.30
C PRO A 55 4.99 5.72 -14.76
N ASN A 56 3.77 5.50 -15.24
CA ASN A 56 2.95 4.31 -15.00
C ASN A 56 3.08 3.74 -13.58
N THR A 57 2.98 4.64 -12.59
CA THR A 57 3.12 4.27 -11.17
C THR A 57 2.00 3.33 -10.78
N HIS A 58 2.37 2.21 -10.18
CA HIS A 58 1.44 1.19 -9.71
C HIS A 58 1.66 0.92 -8.22
N GLY A 59 2.80 0.31 -7.89
CA GLY A 59 3.23 0.14 -6.51
C GLY A 59 3.82 1.42 -5.93
N LEU A 60 3.48 1.75 -4.69
CA LEU A 60 4.05 2.90 -3.99
C LEU A 60 4.33 2.55 -2.53
N ALA A 61 5.47 2.96 -2.01
CA ALA A 61 5.74 2.88 -0.58
C ALA A 61 6.62 4.01 -0.08
N MET A 62 6.52 4.28 1.23
CA MET A 62 7.28 5.33 1.90
C MET A 62 8.44 4.74 2.70
N ALA A 63 9.63 5.30 2.49
CA ALA A 63 10.81 5.13 3.32
C ALA A 63 11.10 6.44 4.06
N ALA A 64 12.02 6.42 5.01
CA ALA A 64 12.50 7.64 5.66
C ALA A 64 13.07 8.64 4.62
N GLY A 65 12.30 9.71 4.36
CA GLY A 65 12.68 10.81 3.46
C GLY A 65 12.44 10.57 1.97
N TYR A 66 11.89 9.41 1.57
CA TYR A 66 11.62 9.09 0.17
C TYR A 66 10.28 8.38 -0.01
N LEU A 67 9.63 8.65 -1.13
CA LEU A 67 8.68 7.73 -1.73
C LEU A 67 9.39 6.91 -2.80
N VAL A 68 9.01 5.65 -2.90
CA VAL A 68 9.52 4.69 -3.89
C VAL A 68 8.34 4.20 -4.71
N ALA A 69 8.27 4.66 -5.96
CA ALA A 69 7.24 4.30 -6.93
C ALA A 69 7.76 3.20 -7.86
N GLY A 70 7.01 2.12 -7.99
CA GLY A 70 7.21 1.08 -8.99
C GLY A 70 6.45 1.38 -10.26
N GLU A 71 7.11 1.24 -11.40
CA GLU A 71 6.52 1.37 -12.72
C GLU A 71 6.02 0.01 -13.22
N TYR A 72 4.76 -0.07 -13.65
CA TYR A 72 4.19 -1.31 -14.20
C TYR A 72 4.56 -1.51 -15.68
N ALA A 73 4.80 -0.44 -16.41
CA ALA A 73 5.23 -0.50 -17.79
C ALA A 73 6.64 -1.12 -17.92
N GLU A 74 6.77 -1.99 -18.90
CA GLU A 74 8.01 -2.67 -19.26
C GLU A 74 8.65 -2.02 -20.48
N ARG A 75 9.96 -2.13 -20.58
CA ARG A 75 10.71 -1.66 -21.75
C ARG A 75 11.93 -2.53 -22.00
N GLU A 76 12.30 -2.63 -23.28
CA GLU A 76 13.56 -3.25 -23.65
C GLU A 76 14.73 -2.45 -23.07
N LYS A 77 15.70 -3.16 -22.49
CA LYS A 77 16.89 -2.53 -21.94
C LYS A 77 17.64 -1.74 -23.02
N GLY A 78 17.87 -0.45 -22.76
CA GLY A 78 18.55 0.46 -23.70
C GLY A 78 17.63 1.07 -24.76
N ALA A 79 16.33 0.77 -24.76
CA ALA A 79 15.36 1.46 -25.60
C ALA A 79 15.13 2.90 -25.13
N ALA A 80 14.85 3.79 -26.08
CA ALA A 80 14.38 5.13 -25.79
C ALA A 80 13.04 5.08 -25.02
N PRO A 81 12.73 6.03 -24.14
CA PRO A 81 11.50 6.01 -23.36
C PRO A 81 10.28 5.93 -24.29
N ALA A 82 9.46 4.91 -24.08
CA ALA A 82 8.19 4.74 -24.80
C ALA A 82 7.19 5.85 -24.40
N LYS A 83 6.28 6.17 -25.31
CA LYS A 83 5.14 7.04 -25.01
C LYS A 83 4.16 6.29 -24.09
N PRO A 84 3.44 6.98 -23.19
CA PRO A 84 2.43 6.31 -22.36
C PRO A 84 1.36 5.68 -23.24
N GLU A 85 1.19 4.36 -23.14
CA GLU A 85 0.01 3.66 -23.66
C GLU A 85 -1.00 3.56 -22.51
N GLU A 86 -2.23 4.01 -22.77
CA GLU A 86 -3.37 3.84 -21.87
C GLU A 86 -3.86 2.39 -21.99
N MET A 87 -3.74 1.60 -20.91
CA MET A 87 -4.26 0.22 -20.87
C MET A 87 -5.66 0.23 -20.25
N THR A 88 -6.58 -0.52 -20.85
CA THR A 88 -7.99 -0.59 -20.40
C THR A 88 -8.19 -1.68 -19.34
N GLN A 89 -9.21 -1.52 -18.49
CA GLN A 89 -9.49 -2.43 -17.37
C GLN A 89 -9.90 -3.85 -17.81
N ASP A 90 -10.50 -3.98 -19.00
CA ASP A 90 -10.80 -5.28 -19.61
C ASP A 90 -9.53 -6.05 -19.99
N GLU A 91 -8.43 -5.34 -20.30
CA GLU A 91 -7.12 -5.95 -20.54
C GLU A 91 -6.44 -6.37 -19.23
N HIS A 92 -6.73 -5.70 -18.11
CA HIS A 92 -6.24 -6.10 -16.79
C HIS A 92 -6.85 -7.45 -16.38
N ALA A 93 -8.18 -7.63 -16.48
CA ALA A 93 -8.85 -8.90 -16.18
C ALA A 93 -8.51 -10.02 -17.18
N ALA A 94 -8.33 -9.71 -18.47
CA ALA A 94 -7.93 -10.69 -19.48
C ALA A 94 -6.45 -11.12 -19.37
N HIS A 95 -5.58 -10.34 -18.73
CA HIS A 95 -4.16 -10.66 -18.54
C HIS A 95 -3.90 -11.63 -17.37
N HIS A 96 -4.81 -11.72 -16.40
CA HIS A 96 -4.76 -12.76 -15.35
C HIS A 96 -5.26 -14.13 -15.85
N ALA A 97 -5.98 -14.17 -16.97
CA ALA A 97 -6.44 -15.40 -17.58
C ALA A 97 -5.40 -15.97 -18.56
N GLY A 98 -4.32 -16.57 -18.04
CA GLY A 98 -3.58 -17.62 -18.76
C GLY A 98 -2.37 -17.20 -19.60
N ALA A 99 -1.46 -16.39 -19.05
CA ALA A 99 -0.15 -16.18 -19.68
C ALA A 99 0.87 -17.26 -19.23
N THR A 100 1.04 -18.30 -20.06
CA THR A 100 2.22 -19.20 -19.94
C THR A 100 3.52 -18.42 -20.23
N PRO A 101 4.60 -18.55 -19.42
CA PRO A 101 5.82 -17.80 -19.64
C PRO A 101 6.55 -18.29 -20.91
N LYS A 102 6.84 -17.38 -21.85
CA LYS A 102 7.87 -17.62 -22.88
C LYS A 102 9.23 -17.35 -22.25
N THR A 103 10.01 -18.40 -22.07
CA THR A 103 11.20 -18.47 -21.20
C THR A 103 12.40 -17.61 -21.61
N ASP A 104 12.42 -17.03 -22.82
CA ASP A 104 13.64 -16.41 -23.37
C ASP A 104 13.58 -14.87 -23.46
N ALA A 105 12.42 -14.23 -23.26
CA ALA A 105 12.25 -12.77 -23.34
C ALA A 105 12.34 -12.03 -21.99
N VAL A 106 12.23 -12.77 -20.87
CA VAL A 106 12.17 -12.22 -19.51
C VAL A 106 13.51 -11.61 -19.05
N GLU A 107 14.64 -12.00 -19.66
CA GLU A 107 15.97 -11.49 -19.26
C GLU A 107 16.31 -10.10 -19.80
N GLN A 108 15.55 -9.54 -20.76
CA GLN A 108 15.88 -8.25 -21.39
C GLN A 108 14.90 -7.11 -21.09
N SER A 109 13.78 -7.41 -20.46
CA SER A 109 12.79 -6.41 -20.05
C SER A 109 13.14 -5.80 -18.70
N ILE A 110 13.12 -4.47 -18.62
CA ILE A 110 13.33 -3.71 -17.39
C ILE A 110 12.15 -2.79 -17.10
N SER A 111 12.03 -2.39 -15.85
CA SER A 111 11.27 -1.23 -15.41
C SER A 111 12.05 -0.45 -14.35
N PHE A 112 11.43 0.51 -13.68
CA PHE A 112 12.08 1.37 -12.70
C PHE A 112 11.40 1.40 -11.34
N LEU A 113 12.22 1.48 -10.30
CA LEU A 113 11.83 2.13 -9.05
C LEU A 113 12.26 3.60 -9.09
N THR A 114 11.30 4.51 -9.01
CA THR A 114 11.54 5.95 -8.93
C THR A 114 11.54 6.39 -7.47
N LEU A 115 12.69 6.88 -6.99
CA LEU A 115 12.86 7.49 -5.68
C LEU A 115 12.63 9.00 -5.83
N PHE A 116 11.74 9.57 -5.03
CA PHE A 116 11.44 10.99 -5.04
C PHE A 116 11.12 11.50 -3.63
N ARG A 117 11.27 12.81 -3.40
CA ARG A 117 11.02 13.41 -2.08
C ARG A 117 9.51 13.64 -1.88
N PRO A 118 8.95 13.27 -0.72
CA PRO A 118 7.53 13.48 -0.44
C PRO A 118 7.15 14.96 -0.25
N ASP A 119 8.12 15.84 -0.01
CA ASP A 119 7.86 17.26 0.28
C ASP A 119 7.68 18.13 -0.96
N ASP A 120 8.32 17.77 -2.08
CA ASP A 120 8.32 18.58 -3.30
C ASP A 120 8.28 17.77 -4.60
N GLY A 121 8.12 16.44 -4.50
CA GLY A 121 8.07 15.55 -5.65
C GLY A 121 9.38 15.41 -6.41
N ALA A 122 10.47 16.03 -5.95
CA ALA A 122 11.72 16.03 -6.71
C ALA A 122 12.29 14.62 -6.84
N ILE A 123 12.50 14.18 -8.08
CA ILE A 123 13.09 12.88 -8.40
C ILE A 123 14.55 12.86 -7.98
N VAL A 124 14.89 11.88 -7.15
CA VAL A 124 16.23 11.66 -6.61
C VAL A 124 16.99 10.69 -7.51
N GLN A 125 16.35 9.58 -7.90
CA GLN A 125 16.96 8.55 -8.73
C GLN A 125 15.89 7.64 -9.34
N ARG A 126 16.16 7.08 -10.52
CA ARG A 126 15.47 5.91 -11.04
C ARG A 126 16.42 4.72 -11.02
N ILE A 127 15.98 3.61 -10.44
CA ILE A 127 16.76 2.38 -10.29
C ILE A 127 16.14 1.34 -11.22
N GLU A 128 16.92 0.83 -12.17
CA GLU A 128 16.49 -0.26 -13.05
C GLU A 128 16.23 -1.53 -12.23
N VAL A 129 15.10 -2.18 -12.49
CA VAL A 129 14.73 -3.49 -11.97
C VAL A 129 14.22 -4.38 -13.11
N PRO A 130 14.29 -5.72 -13.02
CA PRO A 130 13.82 -6.59 -14.09
C PRO A 130 12.29 -6.63 -14.18
N GLY A 131 11.73 -6.38 -15.37
CA GLY A 131 10.29 -6.48 -15.65
C GLY A 131 9.38 -5.50 -14.88
N ALA A 132 8.06 -5.64 -15.07
CA ALA A 132 7.03 -4.81 -14.45
C ALA A 132 7.08 -4.86 -12.92
N VAL A 133 6.76 -3.75 -12.26
CA VAL A 133 6.58 -3.67 -10.80
C VAL A 133 5.11 -3.49 -10.46
N HIS A 134 4.55 -4.41 -9.67
CA HIS A 134 3.16 -4.35 -9.22
C HIS A 134 3.00 -3.68 -7.86
N HIS A 135 3.70 -4.19 -6.84
CA HIS A 135 3.70 -3.64 -5.48
C HIS A 135 5.12 -3.29 -5.03
N VAL A 136 5.24 -2.32 -4.14
CA VAL A 136 6.49 -1.96 -3.47
C VAL A 136 6.26 -1.98 -1.96
N ALA A 137 7.16 -2.58 -1.19
CA ALA A 137 7.20 -2.47 0.26
C ALA A 137 8.57 -1.98 0.72
N ILE A 138 8.62 -1.29 1.86
CA ILE A 138 9.86 -0.87 2.50
C ILE A 138 10.02 -1.64 3.81
N THR A 139 11.23 -2.11 4.12
CA THR A 139 11.52 -2.58 5.49
C THR A 139 11.35 -1.42 6.48
N PRO A 140 10.78 -1.64 7.68
CA PRO A 140 10.55 -0.56 8.65
C PRO A 140 11.80 0.25 9.03
N ASP A 141 12.99 -0.35 8.98
CA ASP A 141 14.27 0.35 9.17
C ASP A 141 14.71 1.21 7.97
N SER A 142 13.88 1.31 6.93
CA SER A 142 14.09 2.05 5.68
C SER A 142 15.35 1.67 4.90
N LYS A 143 15.89 0.46 5.12
CA LYS A 143 17.10 0.02 4.41
C LYS A 143 16.82 -0.59 3.05
N PHE A 144 15.70 -1.29 2.88
CA PHE A 144 15.40 -2.00 1.65
C PHE A 144 14.04 -1.65 1.10
N ALA A 145 13.97 -1.50 -0.23
CA ALA A 145 12.73 -1.58 -0.98
C ALA A 145 12.63 -2.97 -1.64
N ILE A 146 11.44 -3.55 -1.57
CA ILE A 146 11.09 -4.85 -2.15
C ILE A 146 9.99 -4.62 -3.18
N ALA A 147 10.22 -5.04 -4.42
CA ALA A 147 9.30 -4.83 -5.53
C ALA A 147 8.87 -6.16 -6.14
N THR A 148 7.57 -6.39 -6.34
CA THR A 148 7.04 -7.65 -6.92
C THR A 148 7.02 -7.61 -8.44
N HIS A 149 7.32 -8.76 -9.05
CA HIS A 149 7.37 -8.94 -10.50
C HIS A 149 6.39 -10.05 -10.94
N PRO A 150 5.10 -9.74 -11.19
CA PRO A 150 4.09 -10.76 -11.46
C PRO A 150 4.47 -11.64 -12.67
N ASN A 151 4.85 -11.02 -13.79
CA ASN A 151 5.18 -11.72 -15.04
C ASN A 151 6.52 -12.46 -15.00
N GLY A 152 7.46 -11.96 -14.21
CA GLY A 152 8.83 -12.46 -14.14
C GLY A 152 9.09 -13.44 -13.01
N GLY A 153 8.13 -13.60 -12.09
CA GLY A 153 8.31 -14.31 -10.82
C GLY A 153 9.29 -13.61 -9.86
N GLY A 154 9.10 -13.78 -8.56
CA GLY A 154 9.99 -13.21 -7.54
C GLY A 154 9.86 -11.71 -7.26
N VAL A 155 10.82 -11.23 -6.48
CA VAL A 155 10.93 -9.84 -6.01
C VAL A 155 12.30 -9.23 -6.27
N SER A 156 12.36 -7.96 -6.63
CA SER A 156 13.61 -7.20 -6.58
C SER A 156 13.89 -6.68 -5.19
N ILE A 157 15.13 -6.78 -4.76
CA ILE A 157 15.67 -6.19 -3.55
C ILE A 157 16.53 -4.99 -3.94
N VAL A 158 16.22 -3.83 -3.38
CA VAL A 158 16.95 -2.58 -3.59
C VAL A 158 17.44 -2.04 -2.25
N ASP A 159 18.74 -1.79 -2.14
CA ASP A 159 19.36 -1.14 -0.98
C ASP A 159 19.16 0.38 -1.12
N LEU A 160 18.38 0.96 -0.21
CA LEU A 160 18.03 2.38 -0.24
C LEU A 160 19.15 3.30 0.25
N GLN A 161 20.09 2.80 1.04
CA GLN A 161 21.27 3.57 1.46
C GLN A 161 22.25 3.74 0.30
N LYS A 162 22.46 2.65 -0.45
CA LYS A 162 23.29 2.65 -1.67
C LYS A 162 22.52 3.14 -2.90
N ARG A 163 21.18 3.19 -2.82
CA ARG A 163 20.24 3.45 -3.93
C ARG A 163 20.57 2.58 -5.14
N ALA A 164 20.68 1.29 -4.90
CA ALA A 164 21.13 0.33 -5.89
C ALA A 164 20.32 -0.96 -5.81
N PHE A 165 19.99 -1.49 -6.99
CA PHE A 165 19.52 -2.86 -7.13
C PHE A 165 20.56 -3.84 -6.58
N VAL A 166 20.11 -4.76 -5.73
CA VAL A 166 20.97 -5.77 -5.10
C VAL A 166 20.81 -7.09 -5.84
N MET A 167 19.58 -7.60 -5.91
CA MET A 167 19.28 -8.89 -6.53
C MET A 167 17.79 -9.03 -6.83
N LYS A 168 17.47 -9.98 -7.71
CA LYS A 168 16.13 -10.54 -7.86
C LYS A 168 16.08 -11.88 -7.14
N LEU A 169 15.14 -12.05 -6.23
CA LEU A 169 14.92 -13.27 -5.45
C LEU A 169 13.67 -13.97 -5.97
N ALA A 170 13.79 -15.24 -6.36
CA ALA A 170 12.64 -16.05 -6.77
C ALA A 170 11.73 -16.36 -5.56
N THR A 171 10.42 -16.29 -5.76
CA THR A 171 9.39 -16.65 -4.77
C THR A 171 8.49 -17.76 -5.35
N GLY A 172 7.23 -17.46 -5.69
CA GLY A 172 6.30 -18.31 -6.43
C GLY A 172 5.82 -17.64 -7.72
N GLU A 173 4.75 -18.20 -8.28
CA GLU A 173 4.13 -17.70 -9.51
C GLU A 173 3.24 -16.48 -9.25
N PHE A 174 3.25 -15.49 -10.15
CA PHE A 174 2.51 -14.23 -10.03
C PHE A 174 2.62 -13.59 -8.63
N PRO A 175 3.83 -13.22 -8.15
CA PRO A 175 3.96 -12.51 -6.89
C PRO A 175 3.23 -11.16 -6.95
N ASN A 176 2.38 -10.89 -5.97
CA ASN A 176 1.49 -9.72 -5.98
C ASN A 176 1.90 -8.69 -4.92
N TYR A 177 1.82 -9.04 -3.63
CA TYR A 177 1.94 -8.11 -2.51
C TYR A 177 3.09 -8.50 -1.56
N VAL A 178 3.57 -7.53 -0.78
CA VAL A 178 4.65 -7.73 0.19
C VAL A 178 4.34 -7.00 1.48
N VAL A 179 4.53 -7.68 2.61
CA VAL A 179 4.56 -7.06 3.94
C VAL A 179 5.85 -7.41 4.67
N ALA A 180 6.33 -6.48 5.50
CA ALA A 180 7.56 -6.64 6.27
C ALA A 180 7.26 -6.60 7.77
N THR A 181 7.94 -7.46 8.54
CA THR A 181 7.85 -7.41 10.01
C THR A 181 8.47 -6.13 10.56
N ARG A 182 7.96 -5.63 11.69
CA ARG A 182 8.37 -4.40 12.40
C ARG A 182 9.86 -4.37 12.70
N ASN A 183 10.44 -5.52 13.07
CA ASN A 183 11.87 -5.63 13.34
C ASN A 183 12.75 -5.68 12.07
N SER A 184 12.14 -5.60 10.87
CA SER A 184 12.80 -5.71 9.57
C SER A 184 13.54 -7.04 9.33
N GLY A 185 13.24 -8.08 10.10
CA GLY A 185 13.91 -9.39 10.02
C GLY A 185 13.30 -10.34 9.00
N LYS A 186 12.01 -10.18 8.68
CA LYS A 186 11.29 -11.01 7.72
C LYS A 186 10.39 -10.19 6.80
N ILE A 187 10.15 -10.75 5.62
CA ILE A 187 9.08 -10.31 4.72
C ILE A 187 8.22 -11.50 4.30
N PHE A 188 6.98 -11.23 3.93
CA PHE A 188 6.04 -12.19 3.38
C PHE A 188 5.61 -11.70 1.99
N VAL A 189 5.64 -12.59 1.01
CA VAL A 189 5.28 -12.30 -0.39
C VAL A 189 4.15 -13.22 -0.82
N SER A 190 3.01 -12.66 -1.21
CA SER A 190 1.91 -13.44 -1.79
C SER A 190 2.22 -13.80 -3.23
N ASN A 191 1.92 -15.04 -3.60
CA ASN A 191 2.14 -15.61 -4.93
C ASN A 191 0.78 -16.09 -5.44
N ALA A 192 0.11 -15.24 -6.20
CA ALA A 192 -1.27 -15.42 -6.62
C ALA A 192 -1.43 -16.64 -7.55
N GLY A 193 -0.41 -16.93 -8.36
CA GLY A 193 -0.48 -17.99 -9.38
C GLY A 193 -0.35 -19.41 -8.84
N ASP A 194 0.13 -19.58 -7.61
CA ASP A 194 0.34 -20.91 -7.01
C ASP A 194 -0.24 -21.08 -5.59
N ASP A 195 -1.13 -20.15 -5.18
CA ASP A 195 -1.86 -20.18 -3.91
C ASP A 195 -0.97 -20.25 -2.66
N THR A 196 0.15 -19.52 -2.67
CA THR A 196 1.10 -19.54 -1.55
C THR A 196 1.65 -18.20 -1.10
N ILE A 197 2.10 -18.15 0.15
CA ILE A 197 2.93 -17.08 0.71
C ILE A 197 4.37 -17.58 0.84
N SER A 198 5.33 -16.80 0.34
CA SER A 198 6.76 -17.01 0.58
C SER A 198 7.18 -16.18 1.79
N GLU A 199 7.67 -16.84 2.85
CA GLU A 199 8.29 -16.18 3.99
C GLU A 199 9.81 -16.13 3.79
N ILE A 200 10.38 -14.95 3.94
CA ILE A 200 11.75 -14.67 3.52
C ILE A 200 12.49 -13.95 4.65
N ALA A 201 13.65 -14.48 5.01
CA ALA A 201 14.57 -13.82 5.94
C ALA A 201 15.27 -12.64 5.26
N VAL A 202 15.28 -11.49 5.93
CA VAL A 202 15.99 -10.28 5.49
C VAL A 202 17.45 -10.36 5.95
N GLY A 203 18.36 -9.99 5.07
CA GLY A 203 19.81 -9.98 5.32
C GLY A 203 20.57 -10.99 4.47
N ASP A 204 20.18 -12.27 4.52
CA ASP A 204 20.69 -13.33 3.64
C ASP A 204 19.75 -13.63 2.45
N TRP A 205 18.55 -13.03 2.43
CA TRP A 205 17.56 -13.13 1.35
C TRP A 205 17.18 -14.56 1.01
N ARG A 206 16.84 -15.33 2.04
CA ARG A 206 16.48 -16.75 1.92
C ARG A 206 14.99 -16.96 2.15
N VAL A 207 14.34 -17.65 1.22
CA VAL A 207 12.98 -18.20 1.43
C VAL A 207 13.07 -19.28 2.50
N GLU A 208 12.44 -19.05 3.65
CA GLU A 208 12.43 -19.98 4.78
C GLU A 208 11.27 -20.98 4.68
N ARG A 209 10.09 -20.50 4.26
CA ARG A 209 8.88 -21.30 4.13
C ARG A 209 8.07 -20.87 2.90
N LYS A 210 7.35 -21.84 2.33
CA LYS A 210 6.27 -21.63 1.37
C LYS A 210 4.99 -22.13 2.02
N ILE A 211 4.07 -21.23 2.31
CA ILE A 211 2.87 -21.46 3.11
C ILE A 211 1.67 -21.52 2.16
N SER A 212 0.97 -22.64 2.11
CA SER A 212 -0.26 -22.76 1.30
C SER A 212 -1.40 -21.98 1.96
N VAL A 213 -2.13 -21.22 1.15
CA VAL A 213 -3.29 -20.42 1.56
C VAL A 213 -4.47 -20.68 0.61
N GLY A 214 -5.52 -19.85 0.67
CA GLY A 214 -6.64 -19.95 -0.27
C GLY A 214 -6.28 -19.46 -1.69
N SER A 215 -7.26 -19.56 -2.59
CA SER A 215 -7.08 -19.28 -4.03
C SER A 215 -6.72 -17.82 -4.32
N SER A 216 -5.68 -17.61 -5.12
CA SER A 216 -5.19 -16.32 -5.60
C SER A 216 -4.94 -15.31 -4.45
N PRO A 217 -3.94 -15.56 -3.59
CA PRO A 217 -3.61 -14.64 -2.51
C PRO A 217 -2.98 -13.36 -3.07
N GLU A 218 -3.52 -12.21 -2.69
CA GLU A 218 -2.98 -10.92 -3.11
C GLU A 218 -2.60 -10.07 -1.89
N HIS A 219 -3.48 -9.16 -1.45
CA HIS A 219 -3.17 -8.23 -0.37
C HIS A 219 -3.11 -8.95 0.99
N MET A 220 -2.21 -8.47 1.84
CA MET A 220 -1.99 -9.07 3.17
C MET A 220 -1.68 -7.99 4.20
N ILE A 221 -1.93 -8.32 5.47
CA ILE A 221 -1.57 -7.46 6.61
C ILE A 221 -1.17 -8.31 7.82
N LEU A 222 -0.13 -7.90 8.54
CA LEU A 222 0.28 -8.50 9.81
C LEU A 222 -0.55 -7.92 10.96
N SER A 223 -0.91 -8.75 11.94
CA SER A 223 -1.47 -8.28 13.21
C SER A 223 -0.47 -7.37 13.95
N PRO A 224 -0.92 -6.49 14.86
CA PRO A 224 -0.04 -5.59 15.60
C PRO A 224 1.04 -6.30 16.46
N ASP A 225 0.78 -7.52 16.90
CA ASP A 225 1.73 -8.40 17.59
C ASP A 225 2.54 -9.30 16.64
N GLU A 226 2.23 -9.27 15.34
CA GLU A 226 2.82 -10.08 14.28
C GLU A 226 2.64 -11.59 14.45
N GLU A 227 1.74 -12.04 15.33
CA GLU A 227 1.41 -13.47 15.51
C GLU A 227 0.61 -14.03 14.34
N TYR A 228 -0.14 -13.18 13.64
CA TYR A 228 -0.99 -13.55 12.51
C TYR A 228 -0.73 -12.71 11.28
N LEU A 229 -0.81 -13.35 10.12
CA LEU A 229 -0.87 -12.73 8.81
C LEU A 229 -2.27 -12.99 8.23
N TYR A 230 -3.01 -11.92 7.95
CA TYR A 230 -4.29 -11.99 7.25
C TYR A 230 -4.04 -11.83 5.75
N VAL A 231 -4.59 -12.74 4.95
CA VAL A 231 -4.35 -12.83 3.51
C VAL A 231 -5.68 -12.83 2.78
N ASN A 232 -5.92 -11.84 1.92
CA ASN A 232 -7.05 -11.86 0.99
C ASN A 232 -6.79 -12.90 -0.11
N ASN A 233 -7.64 -13.93 -0.16
CA ASN A 233 -7.69 -14.89 -1.25
C ASN A 233 -8.76 -14.38 -2.23
N VAL A 234 -8.34 -13.68 -3.28
CA VAL A 234 -9.21 -12.85 -4.13
C VAL A 234 -10.24 -13.71 -4.86
N ASP A 235 -9.78 -14.71 -5.61
CA ASP A 235 -10.67 -15.63 -6.34
C ASP A 235 -11.45 -16.56 -5.40
N GLY A 236 -10.88 -16.82 -4.22
CA GLY A 236 -11.50 -17.66 -3.19
C GLY A 236 -12.57 -16.95 -2.36
N GLY A 237 -12.71 -15.61 -2.47
CA GLY A 237 -13.64 -14.81 -1.68
C GLY A 237 -13.50 -15.00 -0.16
N SER A 238 -12.27 -15.18 0.32
CA SER A 238 -12.02 -15.49 1.74
C SER A 238 -10.74 -14.85 2.25
N VAL A 239 -10.61 -14.76 3.58
CA VAL A 239 -9.37 -14.34 4.24
C VAL A 239 -8.75 -15.53 4.94
N SER A 240 -7.51 -15.88 4.60
CA SER A 240 -6.72 -16.82 5.39
C SER A 240 -6.10 -16.11 6.59
N VAL A 241 -6.20 -16.72 7.77
CA VAL A 241 -5.45 -16.31 8.97
C VAL A 241 -4.29 -17.28 9.14
N VAL A 242 -3.08 -16.82 8.90
CA VAL A 242 -1.86 -17.62 8.97
C VAL A 242 -1.16 -17.33 10.29
N SER A 243 -0.83 -18.36 11.07
CA SER A 243 0.07 -18.19 12.22
C SER A 243 1.49 -17.98 11.70
N THR A 244 2.12 -16.86 12.06
CA THR A 244 3.49 -16.56 11.63
C THR A 244 4.52 -17.43 12.34
N GLU A 245 4.24 -17.91 13.54
CA GLU A 245 5.11 -18.87 14.24
C GLU A 245 5.03 -20.25 13.60
N ALA A 246 3.82 -20.80 13.44
CA ALA A 246 3.62 -22.14 12.89
C ALA A 246 3.89 -22.19 11.37
N GLY A 247 3.60 -21.12 10.64
CA GLY A 247 3.74 -21.05 9.19
C GLY A 247 2.66 -21.84 8.47
N GLU A 248 1.44 -21.81 9.00
CA GLU A 248 0.28 -22.49 8.42
C GLU A 248 -1.00 -21.70 8.67
N VAL A 249 -2.02 -21.96 7.85
CA VAL A 249 -3.36 -21.40 8.03
C VAL A 249 -4.02 -22.03 9.25
N VAL A 250 -4.39 -21.20 10.22
CA VAL A 250 -5.10 -21.63 11.44
C VAL A 250 -6.60 -21.36 11.36
N GLN A 251 -7.02 -20.44 10.49
CA GLN A 251 -8.44 -20.12 10.28
C GLN A 251 -8.67 -19.56 8.87
N THR A 252 -9.91 -19.67 8.39
CA THR A 252 -10.35 -19.03 7.14
C THR A 252 -11.68 -18.35 7.37
N HIS A 253 -11.74 -17.05 7.10
CA HIS A 253 -12.97 -16.25 7.17
C HIS A 253 -13.62 -16.23 5.79
N GLN A 254 -14.83 -16.78 5.69
CA GLN A 254 -15.59 -16.79 4.43
C GLN A 254 -16.37 -15.49 4.29
N ILE A 255 -16.06 -14.73 3.24
CA ILE A 255 -16.68 -13.42 2.98
C ILE A 255 -17.60 -13.51 1.76
N GLY A 256 -17.10 -14.07 0.66
CA GLY A 256 -17.78 -14.15 -0.64
C GLY A 256 -17.54 -12.93 -1.53
N GLY A 257 -17.59 -13.15 -2.84
CA GLY A 257 -17.21 -12.17 -3.87
C GLY A 257 -15.70 -11.96 -3.96
N ALA A 258 -15.21 -11.44 -5.07
CA ALA A 258 -13.81 -11.05 -5.20
C ALA A 258 -13.43 -10.00 -4.14
N LEU A 259 -12.33 -10.23 -3.44
CA LEU A 259 -11.77 -9.32 -2.45
C LEU A 259 -10.63 -8.50 -3.06
N HIS A 260 -10.23 -7.39 -2.42
CA HIS A 260 -9.04 -6.67 -2.86
C HIS A 260 -8.25 -6.08 -1.68
N GLY A 261 -8.63 -4.90 -1.19
CA GLY A 261 -7.98 -4.27 -0.03
C GLY A 261 -8.24 -4.99 1.30
N ILE A 262 -7.23 -4.97 2.17
CA ILE A 262 -7.27 -5.47 3.55
C ILE A 262 -6.39 -4.61 4.45
N ASP A 263 -6.87 -4.28 5.65
CA ASP A 263 -6.10 -3.58 6.69
C ASP A 263 -6.77 -3.77 8.06
N LEU A 264 -6.07 -3.43 9.13
CA LEU A 264 -6.51 -3.63 10.51
C LEU A 264 -6.71 -2.29 11.24
N SER A 265 -7.63 -2.28 12.21
CA SER A 265 -7.65 -1.25 13.25
C SER A 265 -6.35 -1.25 14.06
N GLY A 266 -6.05 -0.14 14.74
CA GLY A 266 -4.80 0.01 15.49
C GLY A 266 -4.62 -1.01 16.63
N ASP A 267 -5.72 -1.49 17.21
CA ASP A 267 -5.73 -2.56 18.21
C ASP A 267 -5.72 -3.98 17.60
N GLY A 268 -5.89 -4.10 16.29
CA GLY A 268 -5.95 -5.39 15.59
C GLY A 268 -7.25 -6.17 15.78
N GLU A 269 -8.26 -5.60 16.45
CA GLU A 269 -9.53 -6.29 16.72
C GLU A 269 -10.48 -6.28 15.52
N THR A 270 -10.36 -5.28 14.63
CA THR A 270 -11.21 -5.11 13.46
C THR A 270 -10.40 -5.25 12.17
N LEU A 271 -10.82 -6.17 11.31
CA LEU A 271 -10.30 -6.37 9.96
C LEU A 271 -11.21 -5.70 8.94
N PHE A 272 -10.68 -4.75 8.19
CA PHE A 272 -11.37 -4.09 7.09
C PHE A 272 -11.07 -4.79 5.78
N VAL A 273 -12.10 -5.07 4.96
CA VAL A 273 -11.96 -5.75 3.68
C VAL A 273 -12.80 -5.04 2.62
N SER A 274 -12.20 -4.79 1.45
CA SER A 274 -12.93 -4.42 0.24
C SER A 274 -13.43 -5.68 -0.46
N ALA A 275 -14.74 -5.87 -0.54
CA ALA A 275 -15.38 -6.92 -1.32
C ALA A 275 -15.91 -6.30 -2.63
N THR A 276 -15.05 -6.28 -3.65
CA THR A 276 -15.27 -5.54 -4.89
C THR A 276 -16.50 -6.03 -5.65
N GLU A 277 -16.68 -7.34 -5.84
CA GLU A 277 -17.86 -7.90 -6.53
C GLU A 277 -19.17 -7.74 -5.75
N ARG A 278 -19.08 -7.42 -4.45
CA ARG A 278 -20.23 -7.16 -3.59
C ARG A 278 -20.60 -5.69 -3.51
N ASP A 279 -19.80 -4.79 -4.09
CA ASP A 279 -19.92 -3.34 -3.89
C ASP A 279 -19.95 -2.97 -2.40
N GLN A 280 -19.09 -3.60 -1.59
CA GLN A 280 -19.12 -3.47 -0.14
C GLN A 280 -17.73 -3.31 0.52
N VAL A 281 -17.63 -2.42 1.48
CA VAL A 281 -16.57 -2.43 2.50
C VAL A 281 -17.12 -3.10 3.74
N LEU A 282 -16.37 -4.04 4.30
CA LEU A 282 -16.74 -4.82 5.47
C LEU A 282 -15.77 -4.54 6.61
N ALA A 283 -16.31 -4.42 7.82
CA ALA A 283 -15.55 -4.48 9.07
C ALA A 283 -15.88 -5.82 9.74
N LEU A 284 -14.86 -6.63 9.99
CA LEU A 284 -14.98 -7.95 10.58
C LEU A 284 -14.27 -7.98 11.93
N ASP A 285 -14.79 -8.74 12.87
CA ASP A 285 -14.05 -9.16 14.06
C ASP A 285 -12.87 -10.02 13.61
N ALA A 286 -11.64 -9.56 13.83
CA ALA A 286 -10.46 -10.17 13.22
C ALA A 286 -10.26 -11.63 13.67
N ALA A 287 -10.60 -11.96 14.92
CA ALA A 287 -10.47 -13.29 15.48
C ALA A 287 -11.55 -14.26 14.95
N SER A 288 -12.80 -13.84 14.92
CA SER A 288 -13.92 -14.74 14.57
C SER A 288 -14.35 -14.67 13.10
N GLY A 289 -13.95 -13.63 12.36
CA GLY A 289 -14.40 -13.34 11.00
C GLY A 289 -15.85 -12.84 10.93
N ARG A 290 -16.49 -12.57 12.07
CA ARG A 290 -17.88 -12.10 12.14
C ARG A 290 -17.99 -10.67 11.63
N VAL A 291 -18.90 -10.42 10.69
CA VAL A 291 -19.22 -9.06 10.22
C VAL A 291 -19.74 -8.20 11.38
N LEU A 292 -19.08 -7.07 11.62
CA LEU A 292 -19.43 -6.04 12.60
C LEU A 292 -20.23 -4.91 11.95
N ALA A 293 -19.80 -4.49 10.77
CA ALA A 293 -20.43 -3.45 9.96
C ALA A 293 -20.17 -3.70 8.47
N GLU A 294 -21.06 -3.19 7.63
CA GLU A 294 -20.91 -3.20 6.18
C GLU A 294 -21.39 -1.87 5.59
N TYR A 295 -20.76 -1.43 4.52
CA TYR A 295 -21.12 -0.23 3.80
C TYR A 295 -21.14 -0.49 2.29
N ASN A 296 -22.25 -0.15 1.63
CA ASN A 296 -22.36 -0.30 0.17
C ASN A 296 -21.68 0.88 -0.53
N MET A 297 -20.64 0.60 -1.32
CA MET A 297 -19.97 1.58 -2.18
C MET A 297 -19.59 0.94 -3.52
N PRO A 298 -19.57 1.70 -4.63
CA PRO A 298 -19.26 1.13 -5.94
C PRO A 298 -17.79 0.65 -6.00
N SER A 299 -17.57 -0.61 -6.38
CA SER A 299 -16.27 -1.23 -6.67
C SER A 299 -15.16 -0.82 -5.70
N PRO A 300 -15.29 -1.08 -4.38
CA PRO A 300 -14.24 -0.77 -3.41
C PRO A 300 -12.97 -1.52 -3.76
N TYR A 301 -11.82 -0.85 -3.64
CA TYR A 301 -10.55 -1.35 -4.13
C TYR A 301 -9.49 -1.42 -3.06
N HIS A 302 -8.62 -0.40 -2.93
CA HIS A 302 -7.63 -0.33 -1.86
C HIS A 302 -8.21 0.36 -0.64
N LEU A 303 -7.77 -0.04 0.55
CA LEU A 303 -8.08 0.66 1.78
C LEU A 303 -6.84 0.84 2.65
N VAL A 304 -6.83 1.87 3.50
CA VAL A 304 -5.78 2.10 4.51
C VAL A 304 -6.37 2.68 5.79
N SER A 305 -5.95 2.11 6.90
CA SER A 305 -6.31 2.48 8.27
C SER A 305 -5.29 3.49 8.82
N ALA A 306 -5.76 4.69 9.12
CA ALA A 306 -5.05 5.69 9.90
C ALA A 306 -5.33 5.45 11.40
N GLN A 307 -4.43 4.71 12.04
CA GLN A 307 -4.64 4.16 13.39
C GLN A 307 -4.69 5.22 14.49
N ASP A 308 -4.00 6.34 14.30
CA ASP A 308 -3.93 7.46 15.24
C ASP A 308 -5.20 8.34 15.20
N THR A 309 -5.85 8.43 14.05
CA THR A 309 -7.08 9.21 13.85
C THR A 309 -8.36 8.37 13.92
N GLY A 310 -8.25 7.04 13.79
CA GLY A 310 -9.41 6.14 13.75
C GLY A 310 -10.19 6.24 12.43
N THR A 311 -9.49 6.63 11.36
CA THR A 311 -10.07 6.87 10.04
C THR A 311 -9.68 5.75 9.07
N LEU A 312 -10.62 5.35 8.21
CA LEU A 312 -10.40 4.40 7.13
C LEU A 312 -10.59 5.12 5.79
N TYR A 313 -9.57 5.08 4.94
CA TYR A 313 -9.64 5.61 3.58
C TYR A 313 -9.84 4.45 2.62
N VAL A 314 -10.78 4.57 1.69
CA VAL A 314 -11.08 3.53 0.70
C VAL A 314 -11.16 4.15 -0.69
N THR A 315 -10.50 3.56 -1.68
CA THR A 315 -10.64 3.95 -3.08
C THR A 315 -11.70 3.13 -3.79
N SER A 316 -12.20 3.65 -4.91
CA SER A 316 -13.05 2.92 -5.84
C SER A 316 -12.37 2.80 -7.20
N ILE A 317 -12.63 1.68 -7.90
CA ILE A 317 -12.23 1.53 -9.31
C ILE A 317 -13.15 2.33 -10.23
N ASP A 318 -14.43 2.45 -9.86
CA ASP A 318 -15.48 2.98 -10.75
C ASP A 318 -15.71 4.48 -10.56
N VAL A 319 -15.46 4.99 -9.34
CA VAL A 319 -15.60 6.42 -9.03
C VAL A 319 -14.27 7.04 -8.63
N PRO A 320 -13.95 8.25 -9.13
CA PRO A 320 -12.66 8.90 -8.91
C PRO A 320 -12.60 9.62 -7.55
N GLU A 321 -12.97 8.92 -6.48
CA GLU A 321 -13.08 9.45 -5.12
C GLU A 321 -12.33 8.56 -4.13
N ILE A 322 -11.77 9.16 -3.08
CA ILE A 322 -11.42 8.49 -1.83
C ILE A 322 -12.59 8.67 -0.86
N TRP A 323 -13.11 7.58 -0.34
CA TRP A 323 -14.17 7.55 0.67
C TRP A 323 -13.54 7.47 2.05
N VAL A 324 -13.98 8.33 2.96
CA VAL A 324 -13.44 8.48 4.30
C VAL A 324 -14.47 7.98 5.30
N PHE A 325 -14.13 6.93 6.05
CA PHE A 325 -15.00 6.31 7.04
C PHE A 325 -14.45 6.42 8.46
N GLY A 326 -15.34 6.46 9.45
CA GLY A 326 -14.98 6.13 10.83
C GLY A 326 -14.79 4.62 10.98
N GLN A 327 -13.73 4.19 11.68
CA GLN A 327 -13.40 2.76 11.83
C GLN A 327 -14.40 1.95 12.68
N THR A 328 -15.09 2.59 13.64
CA THR A 328 -15.96 1.89 14.59
C THR A 328 -17.22 1.30 13.95
N ASP A 329 -17.83 2.02 13.02
CA ASP A 329 -19.16 1.70 12.47
C ASP A 329 -19.24 1.81 10.95
N LEU A 330 -18.11 2.06 10.27
CA LEU A 330 -18.05 2.39 8.83
C LEU A 330 -18.99 3.54 8.45
N SER A 331 -19.19 4.51 9.34
CA SER A 331 -19.92 5.74 9.01
C SER A 331 -19.14 6.55 7.98
N LEU A 332 -19.76 6.85 6.83
CA LEU A 332 -19.18 7.74 5.83
C LEU A 332 -19.10 9.16 6.40
N GLN A 333 -17.88 9.69 6.45
CA GLN A 333 -17.59 11.04 6.93
C GLN A 333 -17.44 12.01 5.76
N GLU A 334 -16.70 11.61 4.72
CA GLU A 334 -16.37 12.49 3.61
C GLU A 334 -16.01 11.73 2.32
N ARG A 335 -15.98 12.45 1.20
CA ARG A 335 -15.46 11.98 -0.08
C ARG A 335 -14.50 13.02 -0.65
N ILE A 336 -13.34 12.56 -1.12
CA ILE A 336 -12.29 13.39 -1.67
C ILE A 336 -12.14 13.06 -3.16
N GLU A 337 -12.51 14.00 -4.01
CA GLU A 337 -12.34 13.88 -5.47
C GLU A 337 -10.85 13.85 -5.84
N ILE A 338 -10.44 12.83 -6.58
CA ILE A 338 -9.05 12.64 -7.05
C ILE A 338 -8.89 12.71 -8.57
N GLY A 339 -10.01 12.73 -9.32
CA GLY A 339 -10.00 12.96 -10.78
C GLY A 339 -9.51 11.78 -11.64
N GLY A 340 -9.27 10.62 -11.04
CA GLY A 340 -8.86 9.38 -11.71
C GLY A 340 -9.01 8.17 -10.78
N LYS A 341 -8.48 7.02 -11.19
CA LYS A 341 -8.57 5.78 -10.38
C LYS A 341 -7.48 5.73 -9.33
N GLY A 342 -7.86 5.77 -8.06
CA GLY A 342 -6.94 5.57 -6.94
C GLY A 342 -6.62 4.09 -6.76
N HIS A 343 -5.50 3.62 -7.30
CA HIS A 343 -5.17 2.18 -7.28
C HIS A 343 -4.65 1.71 -5.91
N GLN A 344 -3.83 2.52 -5.24
CA GLN A 344 -3.26 2.24 -3.91
C GLN A 344 -3.32 3.51 -3.05
N LEU A 345 -3.25 3.37 -1.74
CA LEU A 345 -3.09 4.50 -0.81
C LEU A 345 -1.87 4.28 0.06
N VAL A 346 -0.99 5.29 0.16
CA VAL A 346 0.14 5.29 1.09
C VAL A 346 -0.03 6.45 2.07
N LEU A 347 -0.27 6.11 3.32
CA LEU A 347 -0.37 7.09 4.40
C LEU A 347 1.03 7.46 4.90
N GLU A 348 1.30 8.75 5.01
CA GLU A 348 2.49 9.27 5.70
C GLU A 348 2.32 9.12 7.21
N ARG A 349 2.95 8.10 7.78
CA ARG A 349 3.04 7.90 9.22
C ARG A 349 4.21 8.71 9.76
N ARG A 350 3.98 9.54 10.78
CA ARG A 350 5.02 10.36 11.43
C ARG A 350 5.65 9.69 12.65
#